data_AF-A0A8T5PIZ7-F1
#
_entry.id   AF-A0A8T5PIZ7-F1
#
_cell.length_a   1.000
_cell.length_b   1.000
_cell.length_c   1.000
_cell.angle_alpha   90.00
_cell.angle_beta   90.00
_cell.angle_gamma   90.00
#
_symmetry.space_group_name_H-M   'P 1'
#
loop_
_entity.id
_entity.type
_entity.pdbx_description
1 polymer ?
#
loop_
_entity_poly.entity_id
_entity_poly.type
_entity_poly.pdbx_seq_one_letter_code
_entity_poly.pdbx_strand_id
1 'polypeptide(L)' 'MGRKILSRKLRQIKAGKVRQSPRWVDIKKFGVKRARNRRAGIFRRNWKRTKLKI' A
#
# COMPACT_ATOMS: atom_id res chain seq x y z
N MET A 1 -9.85 23.11 -5.94
CA MET A 1 -8.84 22.13 -6.43
C MET A 1 -8.37 22.57 -7.81
N GLY A 2 -7.13 23.07 -7.94
CA GLY A 2 -6.60 23.52 -9.24
C GLY A 2 -6.22 22.38 -10.19
N ARG A 3 -6.08 22.69 -11.48
CA ARG A 3 -5.56 21.73 -12.48
C ARG A 3 -4.18 21.23 -12.04
N LYS A 4 -4.02 19.91 -11.91
CA LYS A 4 -2.73 19.26 -11.63
C LYS A 4 -2.08 18.82 -12.93
N ILE A 5 -0.77 19.03 -13.05
CA ILE A 5 0.06 18.48 -14.14
C ILE A 5 -0.10 16.94 -14.14
N LEU A 6 -0.11 16.34 -15.34
CA LEU A 6 -0.33 14.91 -15.55
C LEU A 6 0.64 14.04 -14.73
N SER A 7 1.93 14.40 -14.71
CA SER A 7 2.96 13.69 -13.93
C SER A 7 2.60 13.59 -12.44
N ARG A 8 2.09 14.69 -11.87
CA ARG A 8 1.67 14.74 -10.46
C ARG A 8 0.44 13.85 -10.22
N LYS A 9 -0.50 13.79 -11.17
CA LYS A 9 -1.66 12.88 -11.09
C LYS A 9 -1.21 11.41 -11.12
N LEU A 10 -0.33 11.03 -12.05
CA LEU A 10 0.16 9.66 -12.17
C LEU A 10 0.92 9.20 -10.91
N ARG A 11 1.74 10.07 -10.32
CA ARG A 11 2.43 9.79 -9.05
C ARG A 11 1.44 9.57 -7.90
N GLN A 12 0.40 10.39 -7.80
CA GLN A 12 -0.65 10.22 -6.79
C GLN A 12 -1.43 8.91 -6.98
N ILE A 13 -1.79 8.57 -8.21
CA ILE A 13 -2.48 7.29 -8.53
C ILE A 13 -1.59 6.10 -8.16
N LYS A 14 -0.31 6.13 -8.56
CA LYS A 14 0.65 5.06 -8.22
C LYS A 14 0.78 4.89 -6.70
N ALA A 15 0.90 5.99 -5.97
CA ALA A 15 0.98 5.95 -4.50
C ALA A 15 -0.32 5.50 -3.83
N GLY A 16 -1.48 5.79 -4.42
CA GLY A 16 -2.79 5.34 -3.93
C GLY A 16 -3.08 3.86 -4.19
N LYS A 17 -2.39 3.22 -5.14
CA LYS A 17 -2.57 1.80 -5.49
C LYS A 17 -1.88 0.82 -4.54
N VAL A 18 -1.26 1.27 -3.44
CA VAL A 18 -0.64 0.37 -2.45
C VAL A 18 -1.74 -0.48 -1.78
N ARG A 19 -1.86 -1.73 -2.23
CA ARG A 19 -2.79 -2.72 -1.69
C ARG A 19 -2.07 -3.60 -0.67
N GLN A 20 -2.83 -4.12 0.29
CA GLN A 20 -2.31 -5.17 1.17
C GLN A 20 -1.91 -6.39 0.34
N SER A 21 -0.82 -7.05 0.77
CA SER A 21 -0.41 -8.30 0.15
C SER A 21 -1.51 -9.36 0.31
N PRO A 22 -1.79 -10.16 -0.74
CA PRO A 22 -2.70 -11.30 -0.62
C PRO A 22 -2.22 -12.33 0.41
N ARG A 23 -3.16 -13.02 1.06
CA ARG A 23 -2.87 -14.05 2.09
C ARG A 23 -1.96 -15.18 1.61
N TRP A 24 -2.03 -15.56 0.33
CA TRP A 24 -1.16 -16.62 -0.21
C TRP A 24 0.31 -16.21 -0.20
N VAL A 25 0.63 -14.92 -0.32
CA VAL A 25 2.00 -14.39 -0.22
C VAL A 25 2.53 -14.57 1.19
N ASP A 26 1.69 -14.31 2.20
CA ASP A 26 2.05 -14.50 3.60
C ASP A 26 2.31 -15.98 3.91
N ILE A 27 1.49 -16.88 3.34
CA ILE A 27 1.68 -18.33 3.48
C ILE A 27 2.98 -18.77 2.82
N LYS A 28 3.28 -18.31 1.60
CA LYS A 28 4.53 -18.64 0.90
C LYS A 28 5.77 -18.16 1.66
N LYS A 29 5.71 -17.01 2.32
CA LYS A 29 6.85 -16.42 3.04
C LYS A 29 7.04 -16.99 4.45
N PHE A 30 5.96 -17.20 5.19
CA PHE A 30 6.03 -17.53 6.63
C PHE A 30 5.54 -18.94 6.97
N GLY A 31 4.87 -19.62 6.05
CA GLY A 31 4.15 -20.87 6.29
C GLY A 31 2.78 -20.65 6.93
N VAL A 32 1.89 -21.65 6.82
CA VAL A 32 0.46 -21.56 7.19
C VAL A 32 0.27 -21.14 8.65
N LYS A 33 1.02 -21.72 9.60
CA LYS A 33 0.88 -21.42 11.03
C LYS A 33 1.21 -19.95 11.34
N ARG A 34 2.29 -19.42 10.77
CA ARG A 34 2.77 -18.06 11.05
C ARG A 34 2.01 -17.00 10.26
N ALA A 35 1.50 -17.33 9.07
CA ALA A 35 0.65 -16.44 8.24
C ALA A 35 -0.72 -16.12 8.86
N ARG A 36 -1.10 -16.79 9.96
CA ARG A 36 -2.26 -16.41 10.78
C ARG A 36 -2.03 -15.07 11.50
N ASN A 37 -0.81 -14.87 11.99
CA ASN A 37 -0.48 -13.75 12.88
C ASN A 37 0.50 -12.75 12.24
N ARG A 38 1.27 -13.15 11.22
CA ARG A 38 2.23 -12.30 10.50
C ARG A 38 1.76 -12.01 9.08
N ARG A 39 2.00 -10.78 8.61
CA ARG A 39 1.71 -10.33 7.24
C ARG A 39 2.94 -9.65 6.64
N ALA A 40 3.17 -9.87 5.35
CA ALA A 40 4.35 -9.36 4.64
C ALA A 40 4.25 -7.86 4.31
N GLY A 41 3.04 -7.27 4.31
CA GLY A 41 2.83 -5.85 4.03
C GLY A 41 1.67 -5.24 4.83
N ILE A 42 2.00 -4.44 5.87
CA ILE A 42 1.01 -3.82 6.79
C ILE A 42 1.01 -2.29 6.68
N PHE A 43 1.59 -1.69 5.65
CA PHE A 43 1.61 -0.22 5.55
C PHE A 43 0.32 0.31 4.91
N ARG A 44 -0.77 0.34 5.70
CA ARG A 44 -1.97 1.12 5.34
C ARG A 44 -1.65 2.60 5.54
N ARG A 45 -1.50 3.32 4.43
CA ARG A 45 -1.32 4.77 4.43
C ARG A 45 -2.68 5.45 4.59
N ASN A 46 -2.78 6.41 5.50
CA ASN A 46 -3.99 7.21 5.69
C ASN A 46 -3.69 8.65 5.31
N TRP A 47 -4.51 9.26 4.45
CA TRP A 47 -4.33 10.64 4.00
C TRP A 47 -4.33 11.66 5.15
N LYS A 48 -5.05 11.37 6.26
CA LYS A 48 -5.07 12.23 7.46
C LYS A 48 -3.77 12.16 8.26
N ARG A 49 -3.13 10.98 8.32
CA ARG A 49 -1.96 10.72 9.18
C ARG A 49 -0.64 10.82 8.42
N THR A 50 -0.64 10.55 7.12
CA THR A 50 0.57 10.43 6.31
C THR A 50 0.40 11.25 5.04
N LYS A 51 1.12 12.37 4.94
CA LYS A 51 1.13 13.19 3.73
C LYS A 51 1.94 12.51 2.62
N LEU A 52 1.48 12.64 1.38
CA LEU A 52 2.23 12.29 0.18
C LEU A 52 3.11 13.50 -0.18
N LYS A 53 4.44 13.37 -0.03
CA LYS A 53 5.40 14.38 -0.50
C LYS A 53 5.56 14.26 -2.03
N ILE A 54 4.56 14.70 -2.80
CA ILE A 54 4.47 14.58 -4.28
C ILE A 54 4.12 15.93 -4.92
#